data_AF-S4PWB4-F1
#
_entry.id   AF-S4PWB4-F1
#
_cell.length_a   1.000
_cell.length_b   1.000
_cell.length_c   1.000
_cell.angle_alpha   90.00
_cell.angle_beta   90.00
_cell.angle_gamma   90.00
#
_symmetry.space_group_name_H-M   'P 1'
#
loop_
_entity.id
_entity.type
_entity.pdbx_description
1 polymer ?
#
loop_
_entity_poly.entity_id
_entity_poly.type
_entity_poly.pdbx_seq_one_letter_code
_entity_poly.pdbx_strand_id
1 'polypeptide(L)'
;EIRNRTGITDIVQRAAALKWNWAGHICRREDGRWSRVILDWQPRTGHRSIGRPPARWRDDIVKAIGKNWMQLTSNGVRMKRP
;
A
#
# COMPACT_ATOMS: atom_id res chain seq x y z
N GLU A 1 20.82 -0.10 -18.17
CA GLU A 1 22.12 -0.79 -18.31
C GLU A 1 22.96 -0.79 -17.03
N ILE A 2 23.29 0.38 -16.44
CA ILE A 2 24.12 0.47 -15.21
C ILE A 2 23.56 -0.36 -14.04
N ARG A 3 22.25 -0.34 -13.80
CA ARG A 3 21.60 -1.11 -12.72
C ARG A 3 21.71 -2.62 -12.89
N ASN A 4 21.64 -3.12 -14.13
CA ASN A 4 21.78 -4.55 -14.41
C ASN A 4 23.23 -5.01 -14.20
N ARG A 5 24.21 -4.14 -14.47
CA ARG A 5 25.64 -4.45 -14.27
C ARG A 5 26.08 -4.37 -12.81
N THR A 6 25.48 -3.46 -12.03
CA THR A 6 25.86 -3.22 -10.61
C THR A 6 25.03 -4.02 -9.61
N GLY A 7 23.95 -4.67 -10.05
CA GLY A 7 23.02 -5.39 -9.17
C GLY A 7 22.22 -4.46 -8.24
N ILE A 8 22.32 -3.14 -8.42
CA ILE A 8 21.64 -2.16 -7.56
C ILE A 8 20.14 -2.24 -7.80
N THR A 9 19.40 -2.57 -6.73
CA THR A 9 17.93 -2.59 -6.75
C THR A 9 17.40 -1.18 -6.99
N ASP A 10 16.38 -1.07 -7.86
CA ASP A 10 15.70 0.21 -8.07
C ASP A 10 15.09 0.75 -6.76
N ILE A 11 15.40 2.01 -6.45
CA ILE A 11 14.97 2.63 -5.20
C ILE A 11 13.45 2.77 -5.10
N VAL A 12 12.76 2.97 -6.24
CA VAL A 12 11.30 3.08 -6.28
C VAL A 12 10.66 1.73 -5.96
N GLN A 13 11.18 0.65 -6.54
CA GLN A 13 10.77 -0.71 -6.21
C GLN A 13 11.03 -1.05 -4.74
N ARG A 14 12.20 -0.66 -4.20
CA ARG A 14 12.54 -0.91 -2.79
C ARG A 14 11.61 -0.15 -1.84
N ALA A 15 11.34 1.12 -2.12
CA ALA A 15 10.43 1.95 -1.34
C ALA A 15 8.99 1.40 -1.38
N ALA A 16 8.51 0.99 -2.56
CA ALA A 16 7.20 0.37 -2.70
C ALA A 16 7.08 -0.94 -1.89
N ALA A 17 8.09 -1.82 -1.98
CA ALA A 17 8.11 -3.06 -1.22
C ALA A 17 8.09 -2.83 0.30
N LEU A 18 8.86 -1.85 0.80
CA LEU A 18 8.85 -1.48 2.22
C LEU A 18 7.48 -0.97 2.65
N LYS A 19 6.89 -0.07 1.87
CA LYS A 19 5.56 0.48 2.12
C LYS A 19 4.49 -0.62 2.21
N TRP A 20 4.48 -1.54 1.26
CA TRP A 20 3.50 -2.63 1.22
C TRP A 20 3.70 -3.64 2.35
N ASN A 21 4.95 -3.99 2.67
CA ASN A 21 5.24 -4.85 3.80
C ASN A 21 4.76 -4.23 5.13
N TRP A 22 4.98 -2.93 5.30
CA TRP A 22 4.47 -2.20 6.46
C TRP A 22 2.94 -2.21 6.51
N ALA A 23 2.27 -1.91 5.38
CA ALA A 23 0.80 -1.94 5.29
C ALA A 23 0.24 -3.31 5.68
N GLY A 24 0.78 -4.38 5.09
CA GLY A 24 0.38 -5.75 5.43
C GLY A 24 0.67 -6.12 6.88
N HIS A 25 1.78 -5.66 7.45
CA HIS A 25 2.08 -5.88 8.86
C HIS A 25 1.04 -5.22 9.77
N ILE A 26 0.65 -3.96 9.50
CA ILE A 26 -0.40 -3.29 10.28
C ILE A 26 -1.76 -3.98 10.09
N CYS A 27 -2.12 -4.42 8.89
CA CYS A 27 -3.37 -5.17 8.64
C CYS A 27 -3.43 -6.56 9.31
N ARG A 28 -2.31 -7.09 9.80
CA ARG A 28 -2.28 -8.31 10.63
C ARG A 28 -2.27 -8.03 12.12
N ARG A 29 -2.09 -6.77 12.53
CA ARG A 29 -2.16 -6.40 13.93
C ARG A 29 -3.60 -6.25 14.38
N GLU A 30 -3.88 -6.80 15.55
CA GLU A 30 -5.17 -6.76 16.25
C GLU A 30 -5.06 -6.01 17.59
N ASP A 31 -3.95 -5.31 17.82
CA ASP A 31 -3.62 -4.61 19.08
C ASP A 31 -4.36 -3.27 19.28
N GLY A 32 -5.40 -2.99 18.48
CA GLY A 32 -6.24 -1.80 18.62
C GLY A 32 -5.52 -0.47 18.37
N ARG A 33 -4.30 -0.46 17.82
CA ARG A 33 -3.54 0.77 17.62
C ARG A 33 -4.11 1.68 16.52
N TRP A 34 -3.93 2.99 16.71
CA TRP A 34 -4.33 4.04 15.79
C TRP A 34 -3.78 3.84 14.37
N SER A 35 -2.64 3.19 14.20
CA SER A 35 -2.07 2.87 12.89
C SER A 35 -3.04 2.09 11.99
N ARG A 36 -3.85 1.20 12.57
CA ARG A 36 -4.87 0.47 11.81
C ARG A 36 -6.05 1.35 11.44
N VAL A 37 -6.51 2.17 12.39
CA VAL A 37 -7.60 3.14 12.15
C VAL A 37 -7.25 4.10 11.02
N ILE A 38 -6.00 4.60 10.99
CA ILE A 38 -5.50 5.49 9.92
C ILE A 38 -5.49 4.78 8.56
N LEU A 39 -5.13 3.50 8.50
CA LEU A 39 -5.15 2.73 7.25
C LEU A 39 -6.57 2.47 6.73
N ASP A 40 -7.50 2.15 7.64
CA ASP A 40 -8.90 1.91 7.31
C ASP A 40 -9.67 3.21 7.01
N TRP A 41 -9.10 4.36 7.39
CA TRP A 41 -9.76 5.65 7.24
C TRP A 41 -9.98 6.01 5.77
N GLN A 42 -11.26 6.06 5.38
CA GLN A 42 -11.70 6.56 4.08
C GLN A 42 -12.70 7.69 4.29
N PRO A 43 -12.47 8.90 3.75
CA PRO A 43 -13.48 9.93 3.72
C PRO A 43 -14.65 9.44 2.85
N ARG A 44 -15.78 9.13 3.49
CA ARG A 44 -17.01 8.63 2.85
C ARG A 44 -17.99 9.74 2.49
N THR A 45 -17.78 10.94 3.01
CA THR A 45 -18.71 12.08 2.88
C THR A 45 -18.04 13.24 2.13
N GLY A 46 -18.84 13.92 1.30
CA GLY A 46 -18.46 15.14 0.58
C GLY A 46 -18.20 14.95 -0.92
N HIS A 47 -18.71 15.89 -1.72
CA HIS A 47 -18.32 16.08 -3.11
C HIS A 47 -16.99 16.84 -3.16
N ARG A 48 -16.09 16.46 -4.06
CA ARG A 48 -14.79 17.14 -4.23
C ARG A 48 -14.75 17.87 -5.56
N SER A 49 -14.05 19.00 -5.59
CA SER A 49 -13.87 19.82 -6.79
C SER A 49 -13.30 19.01 -7.97
N ILE A 50 -13.80 19.28 -9.17
CA ILE A 50 -13.38 18.65 -10.42
C ILE A 50 -11.94 19.09 -10.76
N GLY A 51 -11.02 18.13 -10.90
CA GLY A 51 -9.59 18.38 -11.15
C GLY A 51 -8.79 17.08 -11.25
N ARG A 52 -7.44 17.13 -11.29
CA ARG A 52 -6.59 15.92 -11.30
C ARG A 52 -6.95 15.02 -10.12
N PRO A 53 -7.32 13.75 -10.34
CA PRO A 53 -7.65 12.85 -9.25
C PRO A 53 -6.46 12.76 -8.28
N PRO A 54 -6.65 13.05 -6.98
CA PRO A 54 -5.56 12.94 -6.03
C PRO A 54 -5.19 11.46 -5.89
N ALA A 55 -3.94 11.12 -6.20
CA ALA A 55 -3.38 9.81 -5.88
C ALA A 55 -3.31 9.68 -4.36
N ARG A 56 -4.12 8.79 -3.80
CA ARG A 56 -4.11 8.50 -2.36
C ARG A 56 -2.98 7.53 -2.07
N TRP A 57 -2.49 7.57 -0.84
CA TRP A 57 -1.48 6.62 -0.37
C TRP A 57 -1.88 5.16 -0.57
N ARG A 58 -3.17 4.80 -0.51
CA ARG A 58 -3.64 3.42 -0.72
C ARG A 58 -3.72 3.01 -2.19
N ASP A 59 -3.71 3.95 -3.13
CA ASP A 59 -4.05 3.66 -4.53
C ASP A 59 -2.96 2.83 -5.21
N ASP A 60 -1.69 2.96 -4.77
CA ASP A 60 -0.61 2.11 -5.25
C ASP A 60 -0.70 0.66 -4.72
N ILE A 61 -1.18 0.47 -3.49
CA ILE A 61 -1.48 -0.84 -2.91
C ILE A 61 -2.65 -1.48 -3.66
N VAL A 62 -3.72 -0.72 -3.90
CA VAL A 62 -4.89 -1.17 -4.67
C VAL A 62 -4.49 -1.52 -6.10
N LYS A 63 -3.59 -0.75 -6.72
CA LYS A 63 -3.04 -1.05 -8.04
C LYS A 63 -2.18 -2.32 -8.06
N ALA A 64 -1.46 -2.61 -6.98
CA ALA A 64 -0.57 -3.76 -6.90
C ALA A 64 -1.30 -5.08 -6.54
N ILE A 65 -2.32 -5.04 -5.68
CA ILE A 65 -2.89 -6.23 -5.03
C ILE A 65 -4.42 -6.31 -5.19
N GLY A 66 -5.05 -5.24 -5.68
CA GLY A 66 -6.49 -5.16 -5.86
C GLY A 66 -7.23 -4.54 -4.66
N LYS A 67 -8.54 -4.38 -4.82
CA LYS A 67 -9.40 -3.68 -3.83
C LYS A 67 -9.52 -4.42 -2.50
N ASN A 68 -9.35 -5.75 -2.49
CA ASN A 68 -9.49 -6.61 -1.31
C ASN A 68 -8.16 -6.80 -0.53
N TRP A 69 -7.16 -5.95 -0.76
CA TRP A 69 -5.82 -6.06 -0.18
C TRP A 69 -5.83 -6.16 1.36
N MET A 70 -6.74 -5.48 2.04
CA MET A 70 -6.85 -5.54 3.52
C MET A 70 -7.21 -6.95 3.99
N GLN A 71 -8.23 -7.57 3.37
CA GLN A 71 -8.63 -8.95 3.68
C GLN A 71 -7.54 -9.95 3.31
N LEU A 72 -6.95 -9.81 2.12
CA LEU A 72 -5.86 -10.70 1.67
C LEU A 72 -4.68 -10.68 2.64
N THR A 73 -4.28 -9.49 3.11
CA THR A 73 -3.13 -9.37 4.02
C THR A 73 -3.42 -9.80 5.45
N SER A 74 -4.66 -9.61 5.94
CA SER A 74 -5.13 -10.23 7.18
C SER A 74 -5.09 -11.76 7.10
N ASN A 75 -5.44 -12.35 5.94
CA ASN A 75 -5.37 -13.79 5.68
C ASN A 75 -3.94 -14.31 5.41
N GLY A 76 -2.90 -13.53 5.74
CA GLY A 76 -1.50 -13.94 5.61
C GLY A 76 -0.89 -13.81 4.21
N VAL A 77 -1.62 -13.28 3.22
CA VAL A 77 -1.05 -13.03 1.90
C VAL A 77 0.01 -11.94 2.01
N ARG A 78 1.22 -12.27 1.57
CA ARG A 78 2.33 -11.32 1.55
C ARG A 78 2.19 -10.40 0.35
N MET A 79 2.25 -9.10 0.60
CA MET A 79 2.25 -8.10 -0.47
C MET A 79 3.53 -8.21 -1.30
N LYS A 80 3.41 -8.58 -2.57
CA LYS A 80 4.49 -8.56 -3.56
C LYS A 80 3.95 -7.97 -4.86
N ARG A 81 4.80 -7.25 -5.60
CA ARG A 81 4.50 -6.92 -7.00
C ARG A 81 4.49 -8.23 -7.78
N PRO A 82 3.55 -8.46 -8.72
CA PRO A 82 3.75 -9.46 -9.76
C PRO A 82 5.01 -9.14 -10.57
#